data_AF-A0A961V6Q3-F1
#
_entry.id   AF-A0A961V6Q3-F1
#
_cell.length_a   1.000
_cell.length_b   1.000
_cell.length_c   1.000
_cell.angle_alpha   90.00
_cell.angle_beta   90.00
_cell.angle_gamma   90.00
#
_symmetry.space_group_name_H-M   'P 1'
#
loop_
_entity.id
_entity.type
_entity.pdbx_description
1 polymer ?
#
loop_
_entity_poly.entity_id
_entity_poly.type
_entity_poly.pdbx_seq_one_letter_code
_entity_poly.pdbx_strand_id
1 'polypeptide(L)'
;MAVSANRLELLQIADAVAREKVIDRMIVVNAMEDAIQKAARSRYGSETDVRAEIDPKTGEIKLQRLLKVVEEVENPATDITLENARHRNPAAQVGDFIAETLPPMDFGRIAAQSAKQVIVQKV
;
A
#
# COMPACT_ATOMS: atom_id res chain seq x y z
N MET A 1 19.19 9.27 4.18
CA MET A 1 18.75 9.08 5.58
C MET A 1 17.43 9.81 5.91
N ALA A 2 16.52 10.06 4.95
CA ALA A 2 15.24 10.75 5.22
C ALA A 2 14.06 9.80 5.50
N VAL A 3 14.13 8.56 5.00
CA VAL A 3 13.03 7.59 5.06
C VAL A 3 12.85 6.98 6.47
N SER A 4 13.86 7.04 7.35
CA SER A 4 13.82 6.44 8.70
C SER A 4 13.08 7.27 9.74
N ALA A 5 13.18 8.60 9.68
CA ALA A 5 12.55 9.47 10.69
C ALA A 5 11.02 9.40 10.63
N ASN A 6 10.46 9.31 9.43
CA ASN A 6 9.00 9.33 9.23
C ASN A 6 8.28 8.04 9.71
N ARG A 7 8.98 6.91 9.83
CA ARG A 7 8.37 5.61 10.16
C ARG A 7 7.90 5.58 11.61
N LEU A 8 8.75 6.04 12.53
CA LEU A 8 8.45 6.02 13.95
C LEU A 8 7.38 7.06 14.30
N GLU A 9 7.44 8.24 13.68
CA GLU A 9 6.41 9.29 13.83
C GLU A 9 5.03 8.80 13.39
N LEU A 10 4.96 8.06 12.28
CA LEU A 10 3.71 7.48 11.77
C LEU A 10 3.08 6.51 12.78
N LEU A 11 3.89 5.63 13.38
CA LEU A 11 3.43 4.71 14.43
C LEU A 11 2.97 5.46 15.69
N GLN A 12 3.70 6.50 16.10
CA GLN A 12 3.32 7.32 17.25
C GLN A 12 2.00 8.05 17.02
N ILE A 13 1.76 8.56 15.81
CA ILE A 13 0.48 9.14 15.42
C ILE A 13 -0.59 8.06 15.50
N ALA A 14 -0.39 6.88 14.91
CA ALA A 14 -1.37 5.80 14.99
C ALA A 14 -1.73 5.42 16.43
N ASP A 15 -0.75 5.34 17.33
CA ASP A 15 -0.94 5.04 18.75
C ASP A 15 -1.69 6.15 19.51
N ALA A 16 -1.32 7.42 19.29
CA ALA A 16 -2.01 8.56 19.90
C ALA A 16 -3.49 8.59 19.51
N VAL A 17 -3.74 8.30 18.24
CA VAL A 17 -5.07 8.29 17.64
C VAL A 17 -5.92 7.13 18.15
N ALA A 18 -5.33 5.93 18.23
CA ALA A 18 -5.98 4.76 18.78
C ALA A 18 -6.44 5.00 20.22
N ARG A 19 -5.59 5.66 21.03
CA ARG A 19 -5.92 6.06 22.41
C ARG A 19 -7.02 7.11 22.48
N GLU A 20 -6.97 8.14 21.64
CA GLU A 20 -7.96 9.24 21.66
C GLU A 20 -9.37 8.74 21.32
N LYS A 21 -9.48 7.82 20.37
CA LYS A 21 -10.76 7.25 19.93
C LYS A 21 -11.14 5.95 20.65
N VAL A 22 -10.29 5.44 21.55
CA VAL A 22 -10.48 4.18 22.28
C VAL A 22 -10.76 3.01 21.31
N ILE A 23 -9.94 2.91 20.27
CA ILE A 23 -10.02 1.87 19.23
C ILE A 23 -8.70 1.12 19.14
N ASP A 24 -8.74 -0.05 18.49
CA ASP A 24 -7.53 -0.81 18.23
C ASP A 24 -6.61 -0.04 17.27
N ARG A 25 -5.32 0.01 17.60
CA ARG A 25 -4.28 0.60 16.75
C ARG A 25 -4.29 0.00 15.34
N MET A 26 -4.59 -1.29 15.20
CA MET A 26 -4.70 -1.96 13.91
C MET A 26 -5.79 -1.32 13.03
N ILE A 27 -6.88 -0.83 13.60
CA ILE A 27 -7.93 -0.14 12.84
C ILE A 27 -7.38 1.17 12.26
N VAL A 28 -6.56 1.89 13.03
CA VAL A 28 -5.92 3.13 12.59
C VAL A 28 -4.87 2.84 11.51
N VAL A 29 -4.05 1.80 11.70
CA VAL A 29 -3.04 1.38 10.72
C VAL A 29 -3.70 0.99 9.40
N ASN A 30 -4.77 0.17 9.43
CA ASN A 30 -5.53 -0.20 8.23
C ASN A 30 -6.13 1.03 7.53
N ALA A 31 -6.66 1.99 8.30
CA ALA A 31 -7.15 3.26 7.76
C ALA A 31 -6.05 4.08 7.06
N MET A 32 -4.82 4.03 7.58
CA MET A 32 -3.67 4.69 6.99
C MET A 32 -3.21 3.97 5.72
N GLU A 33 -3.20 2.63 5.73
CA GLU A 33 -2.95 1.79 4.55
C GLU A 33 -3.92 2.15 3.42
N ASP A 34 -5.23 2.20 3.70
CA ASP A 34 -6.26 2.58 2.72
C ASP A 34 -5.95 3.94 2.06
N ALA A 35 -5.52 4.91 2.87
CA ALA A 35 -5.23 6.25 2.38
C ALA A 35 -3.92 6.31 1.57
N ILE A 36 -2.88 5.60 2.01
CA ILE A 36 -1.64 5.45 1.25
C ILE A 36 -1.92 4.73 -0.07
N GLN A 37 -2.76 3.68 -0.05
CA GLN A 37 -3.17 2.94 -1.22
C GLN A 37 -3.87 3.85 -2.23
N LYS A 38 -4.80 4.70 -1.77
CA LYS A 38 -5.46 5.70 -2.62
C LYS A 38 -4.46 6.71 -3.21
N ALA A 39 -3.51 7.19 -2.42
CA ALA A 39 -2.46 8.11 -2.89
C ALA A 39 -1.51 7.43 -3.89
N ALA A 40 -1.17 6.16 -3.65
CA ALA A 40 -0.32 5.36 -4.54
C ALA A 40 -1.04 5.11 -5.87
N ARG A 41 -2.32 4.73 -5.86
CA ARG A 41 -3.15 4.62 -7.08
C ARG A 41 -3.17 5.93 -7.86
N SER A 42 -3.31 7.08 -7.20
CA SER A 42 -3.24 8.38 -7.89
C SER A 42 -1.89 8.65 -8.59
N ARG A 43 -0.80 8.03 -8.13
CA ARG A 43 0.54 8.24 -8.65
C ARG A 43 0.96 7.21 -9.71
N TYR A 44 0.56 5.96 -9.52
CA TYR A 44 0.89 4.82 -10.38
C TYR A 44 -0.18 4.50 -11.44
N GLY A 45 -1.28 5.25 -11.45
CA GLY A 45 -2.43 5.01 -12.33
C GLY A 45 -3.62 4.51 -11.50
N SER A 46 -4.77 5.19 -11.65
CA SER A 46 -5.99 4.87 -10.90
C SER A 46 -6.52 3.47 -11.18
N GLU A 47 -6.14 2.91 -12.32
CA GLU A 47 -6.52 1.57 -12.78
C GLU A 47 -5.64 0.49 -12.16
N THR A 48 -4.42 0.83 -11.71
CA THR A 48 -3.48 -0.11 -11.09
C THR A 48 -4.01 -0.57 -9.74
N ASP A 49 -4.09 -1.88 -9.52
CA ASP A 49 -4.44 -2.41 -8.20
C ASP A 49 -3.22 -2.42 -7.28
N VAL A 50 -2.91 -1.25 -6.74
CA VAL A 50 -1.89 -1.09 -5.69
C VAL A 50 -2.51 -1.45 -4.34
N ARG A 51 -1.75 -2.17 -3.52
CA ARG A 51 -1.95 -2.42 -2.10
C ARG A 51 -0.81 -1.82 -1.30
N ALA A 52 -1.16 -1.17 -0.19
CA ALA A 52 -0.21 -0.67 0.78
C ALA A 52 -0.33 -1.48 2.07
N GLU A 53 0.81 -1.84 2.65
CA GLU A 53 0.90 -2.55 3.93
C GLU A 53 1.88 -1.79 4.82
N ILE A 54 1.51 -1.55 6.08
CA ILE A 54 2.33 -0.89 7.08
C ILE A 54 2.66 -1.92 8.15
N ASP A 55 3.95 -2.17 8.37
CA ASP A 55 4.37 -2.99 9.49
C ASP A 55 4.13 -2.23 10.81
N PRO A 56 3.24 -2.72 11.70
CA PRO A 56 2.90 -2.01 12.92
C PRO A 56 4.05 -2.01 13.95
N LYS A 57 5.08 -2.84 13.79
CA LYS A 57 6.24 -2.90 14.67
C LYS A 57 7.36 -1.97 14.20
N THR A 58 7.63 -1.96 12.90
CA THR A 58 8.77 -1.23 12.33
C THR A 58 8.38 0.10 11.69
N GLY A 59 7.10 0.27 11.33
CA GLY A 59 6.58 1.42 10.58
C GLY A 59 7.00 1.39 9.12
N GLU A 60 7.54 0.27 8.63
CA GLU A 60 7.91 0.10 7.24
C GLU A 60 6.65 -0.01 6.37
N ILE A 61 6.60 0.81 5.33
CA ILE A 61 5.51 0.82 4.36
C ILE A 61 5.96 0.01 3.15
N LYS A 62 5.23 -1.05 2.84
CA LYS A 62 5.41 -1.85 1.63
C LYS A 62 4.30 -1.53 0.65
N LEU A 63 4.68 -1.34 -0.60
CA LEU A 63 3.73 -1.20 -1.70
C LEU A 63 3.84 -2.42 -2.60
N GLN A 64 2.70 -2.96 -2.98
CA GLN A 64 2.61 -4.05 -3.92
C GLN A 64 1.57 -3.70 -4.98
N ARG A 65 1.87 -3.85 -6.26
CA ARG A 65 0.84 -3.87 -7.31
C ARG A 65 0.47 -5.30 -7.64
N LEU A 66 -0.81 -5.55 -7.84
CA LEU A 66 -1.33 -6.82 -8.33
C LEU A 66 -1.45 -6.72 -9.85
N LEU A 67 -0.81 -7.66 -10.54
CA LEU A 67 -0.90 -7.80 -11.99
C LEU A 67 -1.57 -9.13 -12.32
N LYS A 68 -2.61 -9.10 -13.13
CA LYS A 68 -3.33 -10.29 -13.61
C LYS A 68 -2.59 -10.89 -14.80
N VAL A 69 -2.34 -12.19 -14.73
CA VAL A 69 -1.70 -12.92 -15.83
C VAL A 69 -2.72 -13.15 -16.93
N VAL A 70 -2.44 -12.62 -18.13
CA VAL A 70 -3.31 -12.72 -19.30
C VAL A 70 -2.50 -13.16 -20.53
N GLU A 71 -3.19 -13.68 -21.54
CA GLU A 71 -2.57 -14.02 -22.83
C GLU A 71 -2.33 -12.76 -23.67
N GLU A 72 -3.35 -11.90 -23.76
CA GLU A 72 -3.28 -10.60 -24.43
C GLU A 72 -3.41 -9.49 -23.39
N VAL A 73 -2.43 -8.58 -23.35
CA VAL A 73 -2.42 -7.44 -22.44
C VAL A 73 -3.38 -6.38 -22.98
N GLU A 74 -4.51 -6.19 -22.32
CA GLU A 74 -5.45 -5.11 -22.63
C GLU A 74 -5.07 -3.83 -21.87
N ASN A 75 -4.67 -3.98 -20.60
CA ASN A 75 -4.23 -2.88 -19.76
C ASN A 75 -2.83 -3.12 -19.17
N PRO A 76 -1.77 -2.46 -19.66
CA PRO A 76 -0.41 -2.60 -19.13
C PRO A 76 -0.25 -2.24 -17.65
N ALA A 77 -1.22 -1.53 -17.06
CA ALA A 77 -1.21 -1.15 -15.66
C ALA A 77 -1.66 -2.29 -14.72
N THR A 78 -2.57 -3.15 -15.19
CA THR A 78 -3.15 -4.25 -14.40
C THR A 78 -2.79 -5.63 -14.91
N ASP A 79 -2.27 -5.73 -16.12
CA ASP A 79 -2.09 -6.98 -16.81
C ASP A 79 -0.60 -7.28 -17.02
N ILE A 80 -0.26 -8.56 -17.01
CA ILE A 80 1.08 -9.06 -17.28
C ILE A 80 0.99 -10.28 -18.21
N THR A 81 1.88 -10.35 -19.19
CA THR A 81 1.95 -11.52 -20.06
C THR A 81 2.37 -12.75 -19.26
N LEU A 82 1.90 -13.93 -19.67
CA LEU A 82 2.33 -15.20 -19.08
C LEU A 82 3.86 -15.36 -19.05
N GLU A 83 4.57 -14.87 -20.07
CA GLU A 83 6.03 -14.91 -20.11
C GLU A 83 6.66 -14.08 -18.97
N ASN A 84 6.25 -12.81 -18.82
CA ASN A 84 6.72 -11.94 -17.74
C ASN A 84 6.29 -12.44 -16.36
N ALA A 85 5.09 -13.02 -16.25
CA ALA A 85 4.62 -13.65 -15.03
C ALA A 85 5.52 -14.83 -14.63
N ARG A 86 5.88 -15.70 -15.60
CA ARG A 86 6.76 -16.85 -15.39
C ARG A 86 8.19 -16.50 -15.05
N HIS A 87 8.70 -15.37 -15.54
CA HIS A 87 10.00 -14.84 -15.10
C HIS A 87 10.05 -14.52 -13.60
N ARG A 88 8.90 -14.18 -13.01
CA ARG A 88 8.79 -13.81 -11.59
C ARG A 88 8.31 -14.97 -10.73
N ASN A 89 7.39 -15.78 -11.24
CA ASN A 89 6.92 -17.02 -10.64
C ASN A 89 6.79 -18.09 -11.74
N PRO A 90 7.71 -19.06 -11.83
CA PRO A 90 7.69 -20.10 -12.86
C PRO A 90 6.40 -20.94 -12.89
N ALA A 91 5.66 -21.00 -11.78
CA ALA A 91 4.40 -21.72 -11.68
C ALA A 91 3.18 -20.91 -12.14
N ALA A 92 3.36 -19.65 -12.55
CA ALA A 92 2.27 -18.76 -12.96
C ALA A 92 1.50 -19.31 -14.17
N GLN A 93 0.17 -19.18 -14.09
CA GLN A 93 -0.79 -19.54 -15.12
C GLN A 93 -1.65 -18.34 -15.51
N VAL A 94 -2.25 -18.39 -16.70
CA VAL A 94 -3.22 -17.39 -17.13
C VAL A 94 -4.41 -17.40 -16.16
N GLY A 95 -4.80 -16.22 -15.68
CA GLY A 95 -5.81 -16.04 -14.65
C GLY A 95 -5.25 -15.84 -13.23
N ASP A 96 -3.96 -16.11 -13.00
CA ASP A 96 -3.31 -15.84 -11.71
C ASP A 96 -3.07 -14.35 -11.48
N PHE A 97 -2.72 -14.00 -10.25
CA PHE A 97 -2.27 -12.67 -9.88
C PHE A 97 -0.82 -12.71 -9.38
N ILE A 98 0.01 -11.84 -9.93
CA ILE A 98 1.38 -11.63 -9.53
C ILE A 98 1.46 -10.35 -8.70
N ALA A 99 1.92 -10.48 -7.45
CA ALA A 99 2.26 -9.33 -6.63
C ALA A 99 3.65 -8.80 -7.02
N GLU A 100 3.72 -7.53 -7.41
CA GLU A 100 4.97 -6.81 -7.61
C GLU A 100 5.23 -5.81 -6.52
N THR A 101 6.29 -6.03 -5.76
CA THR A 101 6.77 -5.05 -4.81
C THR A 101 7.26 -3.82 -5.55
N LEU A 102 6.58 -2.70 -5.31
CA LEU A 102 6.96 -1.40 -5.84
C LEU A 102 8.08 -0.81 -4.99
N PRO A 103 8.95 0.04 -5.58
CA PRO A 103 10.01 0.68 -4.83
C PRO A 103 9.42 1.50 -3.67
N PRO A 104 10.06 1.47 -2.49
CA PRO A 104 9.60 2.25 -1.36
C PRO A 104 9.66 3.73 -1.72
N MET A 105 8.55 4.44 -1.56
CA MET A 105 8.53 5.90 -1.70
C MET A 105 8.25 6.56 -0.35
N ASP A 106 8.65 7.83 -0.23
CA ASP A 106 8.35 8.64 0.95
C ASP A 106 6.86 9.01 1.02
N PHE A 107 6.05 8.06 1.53
CA PHE A 107 4.66 8.30 1.90
C PHE A 107 4.50 8.76 3.34
N GLY A 108 5.59 8.86 4.12
CA GLY A 108 5.53 9.21 5.54
C GLY A 108 4.69 10.45 5.85
N ARG A 109 4.86 11.52 5.06
CA ARG A 109 4.05 12.76 5.20
C ARG A 109 2.58 12.57 4.81
N ILE A 110 2.32 11.83 3.73
CA ILE A 110 0.96 11.57 3.23
C ILE A 110 0.21 10.66 4.20
N ALA A 111 0.86 9.63 4.72
CA ALA A 111 0.32 8.71 5.71
C ALA A 111 -0.01 9.43 7.03
N ALA A 112 0.90 10.27 7.54
CA ALA A 112 0.67 11.05 8.76
C ALA A 112 -0.51 12.03 8.61
N GLN A 113 -0.59 12.75 7.48
CA GLN A 113 -1.73 13.63 7.20
C GLN A 113 -3.03 12.85 7.00
N SER A 114 -2.96 11.71 6.31
CA SER A 114 -4.11 10.87 6.06
C SER A 114 -4.65 10.23 7.33
N ALA A 115 -3.77 9.78 8.24
CA ALA A 115 -4.17 9.30 9.56
C ALA A 115 -5.05 10.33 10.27
N LYS A 116 -4.58 11.58 10.32
CA LYS A 116 -5.35 12.69 10.89
C LYS A 116 -6.69 12.89 10.17
N GLN A 117 -6.70 12.85 8.84
CA GLN A 117 -7.91 13.02 8.05
C GLN A 117 -8.93 11.89 8.26
N VAL A 118 -8.48 10.64 8.36
CA VAL A 118 -9.35 9.49 8.55
C VAL A 118 -10.01 9.53 9.94
N ILE A 119 -9.37 10.07 10.96
CA ILE A 119 -9.99 10.29 12.28
C ILE A 119 -11.16 11.27 12.21
N VAL A 120 -11.01 12.33 11.41
CA VAL A 120 -12.05 13.34 11.25
C VAL A 120 -13.22 12.78 10.44
N GLN A 121 -13.00 11.76 9.60
CA GLN A 121 -14.03 11.20 8.72
C GLN A 121 -14.68 9.89 9.22
N LYS A 122 -13.95 9.01 9.92
CA LYS A 122 -14.44 7.70 10.38
C LYS A 122 -15.08 7.73 11.77
N VAL A 123 -15.16 8.90 12.44
CA VAL A 123 -15.74 9.06 13.78
C VAL A 123 -16.72 10.22 13.82
#